data_AF-A0AAN9RNS0-F1
#
_entry.id   AF-A0AAN9RNS0-F1
#
_cell.length_a   1.000
_cell.length_b   1.000
_cell.length_c   1.000
_cell.angle_alpha   90.00
_cell.angle_beta   90.00
_cell.angle_gamma   90.00
#
_symmetry.space_group_name_H-M   'P 1'
#
loop_
_entity.id
_entity.type
_entity.pdbx_description
1 polymer ?
#
loop_
_entity_poly.entity_id
_entity_poly.type
_entity_poly.pdbx_seq_one_letter_code
_entity_poly.pdbx_strand_id
1 'polypeptide(L)'
;MAVTLTILVTLLSLLSSASCARLVGGKTEIPDVRTNREVQELGRFSVEEYNNGLKLRRNNSDNEREKLTFSEVVEAQQQVVSGVKYYLKISATHRGILKMFSSVVVVKPWLHSKKLLHFSPASASNTNQ
;
A
#
# COMPACT_ATOMS: atom_id res chain seq x y z
N MET A 1 -36.09 27.08 -39.37
CA MET A 1 -36.71 26.29 -38.28
C MET A 1 -35.99 24.96 -38.04
N ALA A 2 -35.64 24.18 -39.07
CA ALA A 2 -34.91 22.91 -38.89
C ALA A 2 -33.46 23.08 -38.40
N VAL A 3 -32.72 24.05 -38.96
CA VAL A 3 -31.29 24.31 -38.62
C VAL A 3 -31.11 24.80 -37.18
N THR A 4 -32.06 25.55 -36.64
CA THR A 4 -32.04 26.03 -35.25
C THR A 4 -32.32 24.91 -34.26
N LEU A 5 -33.16 23.93 -34.63
CA LEU A 5 -33.47 22.77 -33.79
C LEU A 5 -32.29 21.81 -33.72
N THR A 6 -31.56 21.61 -34.82
CA THR A 6 -30.35 20.77 -34.84
C THR A 6 -29.23 21.35 -33.97
N ILE A 7 -29.04 22.68 -34.01
CA ILE A 7 -28.02 23.36 -33.19
C ILE A 7 -28.35 23.26 -31.68
N LEU A 8 -29.62 23.39 -31.32
CA LEU A 8 -30.07 23.30 -29.92
C LEU A 8 -29.91 21.88 -29.34
N VAL A 9 -30.17 20.85 -30.16
CA VAL A 9 -30.00 19.43 -29.76
C VAL A 9 -28.52 19.09 -29.57
N THR A 10 -27.63 19.60 -30.44
CA THR A 10 -26.18 19.39 -30.29
C THR A 10 -25.57 20.08 -29.06
N LEU A 11 -26.09 21.26 -28.68
CA LEU A 11 -25.61 22.00 -27.51
C LEU A 11 -26.03 21.32 -26.20
N LEU A 12 -27.19 20.66 -26.18
CA LEU A 12 -27.69 19.93 -25.01
C LEU A 12 -26.93 18.61 -24.75
N SER A 13 -26.40 17.98 -25.80
CA SER A 13 -25.57 16.76 -25.70
C SER A 13 -24.16 16.99 -25.16
N LEU A 14 -23.65 18.23 -25.14
CA LEU A 14 -22.33 18.56 -24.61
C LEU A 14 -22.30 18.77 -23.08
N LEU A 15 -23.46 18.85 -22.42
CA LEU A 15 -23.57 18.97 -20.95
C LEU A 15 -23.72 17.63 -20.22
N SER A 16 -23.79 16.51 -20.94
CA SER A 16 -23.99 15.19 -20.32
C SER A 16 -22.70 14.39 -20.25
N SER A 17 -22.41 13.93 -19.02
CA SER A 17 -21.46 12.87 -18.63
C SER A 17 -19.99 13.26 -18.38
N ALA A 18 -19.77 14.12 -17.38
CA ALA A 18 -18.61 13.96 -16.49
C ALA A 18 -18.86 12.79 -15.52
N SER A 19 -19.06 11.57 -16.04
CA SER A 19 -18.99 10.37 -15.21
C SER A 19 -17.51 10.11 -14.94
N CYS A 20 -17.03 10.44 -13.74
CA CYS A 20 -15.73 10.02 -13.27
C CYS A 20 -15.63 8.50 -13.39
N ALA A 21 -14.96 8.03 -14.44
CA ALA A 21 -14.63 6.63 -14.62
C ALA A 21 -13.70 6.24 -13.47
N ARG A 22 -14.25 5.56 -12.46
CA ARG A 22 -13.46 4.93 -11.40
C ARG A 22 -12.63 3.83 -12.08
N LEU A 23 -11.36 4.11 -12.35
CA LEU A 23 -10.42 3.13 -12.87
C LEU A 23 -10.35 1.94 -11.91
N VAL A 24 -11.04 0.86 -12.25
CA VAL A 24 -11.04 -0.37 -11.46
C VAL A 24 -9.68 -1.04 -11.65
N GLY A 25 -8.91 -1.23 -10.57
CA GLY A 25 -7.58 -1.87 -10.60
C GLY A 25 -6.41 -0.95 -10.22
N GLY A 26 -6.64 0.36 -10.04
CA GLY A 26 -5.65 1.30 -9.50
C GLY A 26 -5.35 1.07 -8.01
N LYS A 27 -4.22 1.60 -7.53
CA LYS A 27 -3.95 1.67 -6.10
C LYS A 27 -4.81 2.77 -5.48
N THR A 28 -5.47 2.45 -4.36
CA THR A 28 -6.27 3.39 -3.59
C THR A 28 -5.58 3.63 -2.26
N GLU A 29 -5.41 4.89 -1.86
CA GLU A 29 -4.91 5.26 -0.54
C GLU A 29 -5.85 4.77 0.56
N ILE A 30 -5.27 4.35 1.69
CA ILE A 30 -5.99 4.05 2.91
C ILE A 30 -5.75 5.21 3.88
N PRO A 31 -6.77 6.00 4.25
CA PRO A 31 -6.61 7.08 5.22
C PRO A 31 -6.44 6.53 6.64
N ASP A 32 -6.02 7.40 7.56
CA ASP A 32 -5.98 7.14 9.01
C ASP A 32 -5.21 5.87 9.41
N VAL A 33 -4.12 5.58 8.69
CA VAL A 33 -3.34 4.34 8.86
C VAL A 33 -2.84 4.11 10.28
N ARG A 34 -2.57 5.18 11.04
CA ARG A 34 -2.09 5.11 12.42
C ARG A 34 -3.12 4.51 13.39
N THR A 35 -4.40 4.78 13.18
CA THR A 35 -5.49 4.27 14.03
C THR A 35 -6.12 3.01 13.46
N ASN A 36 -5.88 2.72 12.16
CA ASN A 36 -6.36 1.52 11.50
C ASN A 36 -5.61 0.26 12.02
N ARG A 37 -6.27 -0.49 12.91
CA ARG A 37 -5.70 -1.69 13.54
C ARG A 37 -5.25 -2.75 12.54
N GLU A 38 -6.05 -3.01 11.50
CA GLU A 38 -5.75 -4.02 10.49
C GLU A 38 -4.49 -3.66 9.70
N VAL A 39 -4.36 -2.41 9.28
CA VAL A 39 -3.16 -1.91 8.58
C VAL A 39 -1.92 -2.00 9.48
N GLN A 40 -2.04 -1.62 10.76
CA GLN A 40 -0.94 -1.73 11.72
C GLN A 40 -0.52 -3.20 11.94
N GLU A 41 -1.48 -4.14 11.95
CA GLU A 41 -1.20 -5.58 12.05
C GLU A 41 -0.52 -6.13 10.78
N LEU A 42 -0.89 -5.64 9.59
CA LEU A 42 -0.18 -5.98 8.35
C LEU A 42 1.26 -5.44 8.35
N GLY A 43 1.47 -4.27 8.95
CA GLY A 43 2.79 -3.70 9.20
C GLY A 43 3.64 -4.58 10.12
N ARG A 44 3.09 -4.98 11.28
CA ARG A 44 3.75 -5.92 12.22
C ARG A 44 4.12 -7.23 11.55
N PHE A 45 3.16 -7.84 10.87
CA PHE A 45 3.36 -9.07 10.10
C PHE A 45 4.52 -8.95 9.10
N SER A 46 4.62 -7.81 8.38
CA SER A 46 5.69 -7.59 7.41
C SER A 46 7.08 -7.62 8.05
N VAL A 47 7.22 -6.97 9.21
CA VAL A 47 8.49 -6.92 9.95
C VAL A 47 8.84 -8.28 10.55
N GLU A 48 7.85 -9.00 11.07
CA GLU A 48 8.02 -10.35 11.63
C GLU A 48 8.47 -11.35 10.56
N GLU A 49 7.83 -11.36 9.40
CA GLU A 49 8.21 -12.23 8.27
C GLU A 49 9.62 -11.92 7.75
N TYR A 50 9.98 -10.64 7.63
CA TYR A 50 11.34 -10.23 7.26
C TYR A 50 12.37 -10.78 8.26
N ASN A 51 12.12 -10.57 9.56
CA ASN A 51 13.00 -11.05 10.63
C ASN A 51 13.07 -12.59 10.65
N ASN A 52 11.97 -13.28 10.35
CA ASN A 52 11.95 -14.74 10.25
C ASN A 52 12.80 -15.23 9.07
N GLY A 53 12.73 -14.54 7.93
CA GLY A 53 13.60 -14.81 6.78
C GLY A 53 15.09 -14.65 7.08
N LEU A 54 15.47 -13.70 7.95
CA LEU A 54 16.85 -13.58 8.43
C LEU A 54 17.29 -14.83 9.20
N LYS A 55 16.47 -15.30 10.15
CA LYS A 55 16.74 -16.50 10.96
C LYS A 55 17.09 -17.73 10.13
N LEU A 56 16.44 -17.87 8.97
CA LEU A 56 16.65 -19.01 8.06
C LEU A 56 17.91 -18.88 7.19
N ARG A 57 18.47 -17.67 7.04
CA ARG A 57 19.54 -17.38 6.07
C ARG A 57 20.90 -17.08 6.69
N ARG A 58 20.96 -16.70 7.97
CA ARG A 58 22.22 -16.34 8.65
C ARG A 58 22.33 -17.03 10.02
N ASN A 59 23.53 -17.02 10.58
CA ASN A 59 23.77 -17.48 11.94
C ASN A 59 23.06 -16.56 12.97
N ASN A 60 22.86 -17.06 14.20
CA ASN A 60 22.10 -16.33 15.23
C ASN A 60 22.68 -14.94 15.57
N SER A 61 24.01 -14.77 15.54
CA SER A 61 24.64 -13.50 15.89
C SER A 61 24.38 -12.40 14.86
N ASP A 62 24.44 -12.71 13.56
CA ASP A 62 24.17 -11.72 12.51
C ASP A 62 22.67 -11.45 12.34
N ASN A 63 21.81 -12.39 12.74
CA ASN A 63 20.35 -12.19 12.78
C ASN A 63 19.96 -11.11 13.79
N GLU A 64 20.51 -11.16 14.99
CA GLU A 64 20.16 -10.23 16.07
C GLU A 64 20.60 -8.80 15.75
N ARG A 65 21.73 -8.67 15.06
CA ARG A 65 22.26 -7.40 14.54
C ARG A 65 21.37 -6.76 13.47
N GLU A 66 20.63 -7.56 12.71
CA GLU A 66 19.87 -7.12 11.54
C GLU A 66 18.35 -7.10 11.78
N LYS A 67 17.92 -7.57 12.95
CA LYS A 67 16.53 -7.58 13.38
C LYS A 67 15.95 -6.17 13.43
N LEU A 68 14.72 -6.05 12.95
CA LEU A 68 13.93 -4.83 12.99
C LEU A 68 12.87 -4.92 14.08
N THR A 69 12.60 -3.80 14.75
CA THR A 69 11.46 -3.66 15.67
C THR A 69 10.41 -2.77 15.03
N PHE A 70 9.20 -3.30 14.82
CA PHE A 70 8.10 -2.54 14.26
C PHE A 70 7.75 -1.33 15.14
N SER A 71 7.52 -0.16 14.53
CA SER A 71 7.02 1.04 15.21
C SER A 71 5.60 1.35 14.79
N GLU A 72 5.39 1.68 13.51
CA GLU A 72 4.06 2.00 12.96
C GLU A 72 4.04 1.89 11.43
N VAL A 73 2.85 1.76 10.85
CA VAL A 73 2.61 2.08 9.44
C VAL A 73 2.33 3.58 9.32
N VAL A 74 3.06 4.27 8.43
CA VAL A 74 2.94 5.73 8.21
C VAL A 74 2.17 6.09 6.94
N GLU A 75 2.18 5.21 5.93
CA GLU A 75 1.39 5.37 4.69
C GLU A 75 0.93 3.98 4.23
N ALA A 76 -0.26 3.89 3.63
CA ALA A 76 -0.75 2.65 3.06
C ALA A 76 -1.62 2.88 1.83
N GLN A 77 -1.50 1.97 0.87
CA GLN A 77 -2.38 1.87 -0.28
C GLN A 77 -2.84 0.42 -0.44
N GLN A 78 -4.06 0.23 -0.95
CA GLN A 78 -4.58 -1.07 -1.32
C GLN A 78 -4.83 -1.19 -2.82
N GLN A 79 -4.76 -2.41 -3.33
CA GLN A 79 -5.12 -2.74 -4.71
C GLN A 79 -5.82 -4.09 -4.74
N VAL A 80 -7.01 -4.13 -5.35
CA VAL A 80 -7.76 -5.37 -5.57
C VAL A 80 -7.13 -6.15 -6.72
N VAL A 81 -6.85 -7.43 -6.48
CA VAL A 81 -6.29 -8.40 -7.42
C VAL A 81 -7.02 -9.75 -7.24
N SER A 82 -6.37 -10.89 -7.46
CA SER A 82 -6.80 -12.18 -6.88
C SER A 82 -6.54 -12.22 -5.36
N GLY A 83 -7.04 -11.22 -4.64
CA GLY A 83 -6.80 -10.91 -3.23
C GLY A 83 -6.78 -9.40 -3.05
N VAL A 84 -6.21 -8.92 -1.95
CA VAL A 84 -5.92 -7.50 -1.74
C VAL A 84 -4.43 -7.35 -1.49
N LYS A 85 -3.75 -6.56 -2.34
CA LYS A 85 -2.38 -6.13 -2.07
C LYS A 85 -2.41 -4.87 -1.23
N TYR A 86 -1.66 -4.87 -0.14
CA TYR A 86 -1.38 -3.71 0.69
C TYR A 86 0.07 -3.28 0.45
N TYR A 87 0.24 -2.05 0.00
CA TYR A 87 1.52 -1.37 -0.14
C TYR A 87 1.68 -0.50 1.10
N LEU A 88 2.63 -0.83 1.96
CA LEU A 88 2.82 -0.19 3.26
C LEU A 88 4.16 0.54 3.28
N LYS A 89 4.17 1.74 3.82
CA LYS A 89 5.38 2.40 4.30
C LYS A 89 5.42 2.26 5.81
N ILE A 90 6.46 1.60 6.29
CA ILE A 90 6.59 1.16 7.67
C ILE A 90 7.77 1.90 8.30
N SER A 91 7.52 2.47 9.46
CA SER A 91 8.56 2.93 10.37
C SER A 91 8.98 1.77 11.27
N ALA A 92 10.27 1.46 11.31
CA ALA A 92 10.82 0.41 12.16
C ALA A 92 12.21 0.79 12.68
N THR A 93 12.50 0.38 13.90
CA THR A 93 13.79 0.63 14.56
C THR A 93 14.79 -0.48 14.23
N HIS A 94 15.97 -0.09 13.76
CA HIS A 94 17.12 -0.95 13.54
C HIS A 94 18.29 -0.45 14.39
N ARG A 95 18.74 -1.25 15.36
CA ARG A 95 19.82 -0.90 16.31
C ARG A 95 19.62 0.47 16.98
N GLY A 96 18.38 0.73 17.42
CA GLY A 96 18.02 2.00 18.07
C GLY A 96 17.76 3.18 17.11
N ILE A 97 18.00 3.01 15.81
CA ILE A 97 17.78 4.04 14.80
C ILE A 97 16.48 3.76 14.04
N LEU A 98 15.57 4.73 14.03
CA LEU A 98 14.34 4.66 13.25
C LEU A 98 14.65 4.72 11.74
N LYS A 99 14.11 3.79 10.97
CA LYS A 99 14.27 3.71 9.51
C LYS A 99 12.92 3.43 8.84
N MET A 100 12.81 3.84 7.59
CA MET A 100 11.60 3.64 6.78
C MET A 100 11.80 2.46 5.83
N PHE A 101 10.74 1.67 5.69
CA PHE A 101 10.70 0.48 4.85
C PHE A 101 9.45 0.48 3.98
N SER A 102 9.57 -0.05 2.77
CA SER A 102 8.46 -0.33 1.88
C SER A 102 8.16 -1.82 1.92
N SER A 103 6.89 -2.16 2.15
CA SER A 103 6.40 -3.54 2.19
C SER A 103 5.24 -3.73 1.22
N VAL A 104 5.12 -4.94 0.67
CA VAL A 104 3.95 -5.39 -0.07
C VAL A 104 3.45 -6.69 0.52
N VAL A 105 2.23 -6.69 1.04
CA VAL A 105 1.55 -7.87 1.58
C VAL A 105 0.35 -8.20 0.71
N VAL A 106 0.15 -9.47 0.37
CA VAL A 106 -1.10 -9.94 -0.25
C VAL A 106 -1.93 -10.72 0.77
N VAL A 107 -3.21 -10.35 0.87
CA VAL A 107 -4.20 -11.03 1.70
C VAL A 107 -5.22 -11.69 0.78
N LYS A 108 -5.55 -12.95 1.07
CA LYS A 108 -6.63 -13.71 0.43
C LYS A 108 -7.58 -14.21 1.51
N PRO A 109 -8.63 -13.45 1.85
CA PRO A 109 -9.52 -13.77 2.98
C PRO A 109 -10.18 -15.14 2.85
N TRP A 110 -10.60 -15.54 1.65
CA TRP A 110 -11.25 -16.83 1.38
C TRP A 110 -10.32 -18.05 1.55
N LEU A 111 -9.01 -17.85 1.67
CA LEU A 111 -8.03 -18.89 1.98
C LEU A 111 -7.41 -18.71 3.38
N HIS A 112 -7.88 -17.73 4.17
CA HIS A 112 -7.24 -17.30 5.41
C HIS A 112 -5.72 -17.09 5.26
N SER A 113 -5.30 -16.60 4.09
CA SER A 113 -3.89 -16.53 3.70
C SER A 113 -3.40 -15.09 3.67
N LYS A 114 -2.22 -14.87 4.25
CA LYS A 114 -1.47 -13.61 4.20
C LYS A 114 -0.02 -13.93 3.84
N LYS A 115 0.55 -13.20 2.88
CA LYS A 115 1.92 -13.43 2.42
C LYS A 115 2.67 -12.11 2.18
N LEU A 116 3.88 -12.02 2.72
CA LEU A 116 4.82 -10.95 2.39
C LEU A 116 5.42 -11.21 1.00
N LEU A 117 5.24 -10.25 0.08
CA LEU A 117 5.76 -10.35 -1.29
C LEU A 117 7.05 -9.54 -1.47
N HIS A 118 7.17 -8.42 -0.77
CA HIS A 118 8.30 -7.51 -0.89
C HIS A 118 8.56 -6.81 0.44
N PHE A 119 9.82 -6.62 0.80
CA PHE A 119 10.25 -5.81 1.92
C PHE A 119 11.63 -5.23 1.64
N SER A 120 11.76 -3.90 1.62
CA SER A 120 13.03 -3.21 1.38
C SER A 120 13.09 -1.90 2.14
N PRO A 121 14.28 -1.30 2.34
CA PRO A 121 14.38 0.10 2.73
C PRO A 121 13.53 0.97 1.79
N ALA A 122 12.84 1.96 2.35
CA ALA A 122 12.11 2.93 1.56
C ALA A 122 13.13 3.83 0.84
N SER A 123 12.95 4.05 -0.46
CA SER A 123 13.71 5.08 -1.17
C SER A 123 13.41 6.45 -0.53
N ALA A 124 14.43 7.26 -0.31
CA ALA A 124 14.23 8.67 0.03
C ALA A 124 13.55 9.36 -1.15
N SER A 125 12.22 9.46 -1.11
CA SER A 125 11.49 10.33 -2.01
C SER A 125 11.78 11.76 -1.56
N ASN A 126 12.67 12.46 -2.28
CA ASN A 126 12.77 13.91 -2.18
C ASN A 126 11.41 14.50 -2.61
N THR A 127 10.54 14.79 -1.66
CA THR A 127 9.30 15.53 -1.89
C THR A 127 9.67 17.01 -2.06
N ASN A 128 9.94 17.41 -3.30
CA ASN A 128 9.88 18.78 -3.79
C ASN A 128 9.53 18.74 -5.27
N GLN A 129 8.25 18.85 -5.59
CA GLN A 129 7.72 19.42 -6.84
C GLN A 129 6.27 19.84 -6.62
#